data_AF-A0A014LAE5-F1
#
_entry.id   AF-A0A014LAE5-F1
#
_cell.length_a   1.000
_cell.length_b   1.000
_cell.length_c   1.000
_cell.angle_alpha   90.00
_cell.angle_beta   90.00
_cell.angle_gamma   90.00
#
_symmetry.space_group_name_H-M   'P 1'
#
loop_
_entity.id
_entity.type
_entity.pdbx_description
1 polymer ?
#
loop_
_entity_poly.entity_id
_entity_poly.type
_entity_poly.pdbx_seq_one_letter_code
_entity_poly.pdbx_strand_id
1 'polypeptide(L)' 'MAVDVGWLDNMTLAELETDADHVLSRLRKEAPIAWVPALNAWIATTWRHCHKIAEDAEHFRGACAPPTIAYC' A
#
# COMPACT_ATOMS: atom_id res chain seq x y z
N MET A 1 -6.45 -4.69 17.64
CA MET A 1 -7.06 -5.88 17.00
C MET A 1 -6.16 -6.24 15.85
N ALA A 2 -5.50 -7.41 15.90
CA ALA A 2 -4.71 -7.87 14.76
C ALA A 2 -5.68 -8.33 13.68
N VAL A 3 -5.60 -7.70 12.52
CA VAL A 3 -6.36 -8.13 11.35
C VAL A 3 -5.65 -9.37 10.82
N ASP A 4 -6.37 -10.48 10.63
CA ASP A 4 -5.79 -11.67 10.02
C ASP A 4 -5.62 -11.45 8.51
N VAL A 5 -4.39 -11.11 8.13
CA VAL A 5 -3.97 -10.91 6.74
C VAL A 5 -3.07 -12.05 6.24
N GLY A 6 -3.17 -13.24 6.83
CA GLY A 6 -2.31 -14.39 6.48
C GLY A 6 -2.40 -14.83 5.01
N TRP A 7 -3.41 -14.37 4.26
CA TRP A 7 -3.49 -14.60 2.82
C TRP A 7 -2.42 -13.84 2.02
N LEU A 8 -1.85 -12.76 2.57
CA LEU A 8 -0.76 -12.00 1.94
C LEU A 8 0.53 -12.79 1.84
N ASP A 9 0.74 -13.78 2.72
CA ASP A 9 1.95 -14.62 2.71
C ASP A 9 2.02 -15.52 1.46
N ASN A 10 0.87 -15.82 0.85
CA ASN A 10 0.76 -16.67 -0.33
C ASN A 10 0.45 -15.88 -1.62
N MET A 11 0.22 -14.57 -1.51
CA MET A 11 -0.07 -13.72 -2.67
C MET A 11 1.20 -13.51 -3.50
N THR A 12 1.08 -13.50 -4.82
CA THR A 12 2.17 -13.25 -5.76
C THR A 12 2.08 -11.87 -6.40
N LEU A 13 3.21 -11.38 -6.93
CA LEU A 13 3.24 -10.16 -7.72
C LEU A 13 2.39 -10.28 -9.00
N ALA A 14 2.41 -11.44 -9.66
CA ALA A 14 1.65 -11.67 -10.89
C ALA A 14 0.13 -11.58 -10.67
N GLU A 15 -0.38 -12.05 -9.52
CA GLU A 15 -1.80 -11.89 -9.16
C GLU A 15 -2.16 -10.41 -8.96
N LEU A 16 -1.28 -9.64 -8.32
CA LEU A 16 -1.47 -8.20 -8.15
C LEU A 16 -1.44 -7.46 -9.50
N GLU A 17 -0.54 -7.85 -10.41
CA GLU A 17 -0.46 -7.27 -11.76
C GLU A 17 -1.69 -7.62 -12.61
N THR A 18 -2.29 -8.79 -12.38
CA THR A 18 -3.48 -9.25 -13.10
C THR A 18 -4.75 -8.56 -12.60
N ASP A 19 -4.92 -8.44 -11.28
CA ASP A 19 -6.12 -7.87 -10.67
C ASP A 19 -5.80 -7.14 -9.36
N ALA A 20 -5.21 -5.95 -9.50
CA ALA A 20 -4.88 -5.10 -8.36
C ALA A 20 -6.14 -4.63 -7.61
N ASP A 21 -7.24 -4.38 -8.31
CA ASP A 21 -8.46 -3.81 -7.71
C ASP A 21 -9.08 -4.78 -6.71
N HIS A 22 -9.15 -6.07 -7.03
CA HIS A 22 -9.64 -7.09 -6.12
C HIS A 22 -8.80 -7.15 -4.82
N VAL A 23 -7.48 -7.22 -4.96
CA VAL A 23 -6.52 -7.28 -3.84
C VAL A 23 -6.62 -6.03 -2.97
N LEU A 24 -6.57 -4.84 -3.58
CA LEU A 24 -6.60 -3.56 -2.87
C LEU A 24 -7.96 -3.31 -2.22
N SER A 25 -9.06 -3.76 -2.83
CA SER A 25 -10.42 -3.67 -2.25
C SER A 25 -10.54 -4.52 -0.99
N ARG A 26 -10.00 -5.75 -1.01
CA ARG A 26 -9.96 -6.62 0.17
C ARG A 26 -9.10 -6.01 1.29
N LEU A 27 -7.89 -5.58 0.97
CA LEU A 27 -6.99 -4.89 1.92
C LEU A 27 -7.66 -3.67 2.56
N ARG A 28 -8.38 -2.87 1.78
CA ARG A 28 -9.06 -1.68 2.31
C ARG A 28 -10.12 -1.99 3.38
N LYS A 29 -10.75 -3.15 3.30
CA LYS A 29 -11.78 -3.60 4.26
C LYS A 29 -11.17 -4.27 5.48
N GLU A 30 -10.15 -5.11 5.25
CA GLU A 30 -9.53 -5.92 6.29
C GLU A 30 -8.43 -5.12 7.01
N ALA A 31 -7.38 -4.70 6.30
CA ALA A 31 -6.21 -4.03 6.85
C ALA A 31 -5.76 -2.86 5.95
N PRO A 32 -6.28 -1.64 6.18
CA PRO A 32 -5.98 -0.45 5.37
C PRO A 32 -4.50 -0.08 5.27
N ILE A 33 -3.68 -0.58 6.19
CA ILE A 33 -2.21 -0.54 6.17
C ILE A 33 -1.74 -1.96 6.48
N ALA A 34 -0.96 -2.57 5.58
CA ALA A 34 -0.41 -3.91 5.75
C ALA A 34 0.99 -4.04 5.14
N TRP A 35 1.82 -4.89 5.74
CA TRP A 35 3.04 -5.38 5.12
C TRP A 35 2.68 -6.42 4.06
N VAL A 36 3.18 -6.26 2.84
CA VAL A 36 2.94 -7.19 1.73
C VAL A 36 4.28 -7.88 1.39
N PRO A 37 4.45 -9.16 1.77
CA PRO A 37 5.72 -9.88 1.56
C PRO A 37 6.16 -9.92 0.10
N ALA A 38 5.23 -10.14 -0.84
CA ALA A 38 5.52 -10.20 -2.28
C ALA A 38 6.08 -8.89 -2.86
N LEU A 39 5.80 -7.75 -2.23
CA LEU A 39 6.30 -6.43 -2.62
C LEU A 39 7.47 -5.97 -1.76
N ASN A 40 7.75 -6.68 -0.66
CA ASN A 40 8.68 -6.25 0.39
C ASN A 40 8.42 -4.80 0.83
N ALA A 41 7.15 -4.44 0.99
CA ALA A 41 6.73 -3.07 1.24
C ALA A 41 5.47 -2.97 2.11
N TRP A 42 5.34 -1.85 2.82
CA TRP A 42 4.10 -1.43 3.47
C TRP A 42 3.18 -0.77 2.44
N ILE A 43 1.93 -1.23 2.38
CA ILE A 43 0.92 -0.71 1.45
C ILE A 43 -0.21 -0.04 2.24
N ALA A 44 -0.52 1.21 1.88
CA ALA A 44 -1.69 1.95 2.35
C ALA A 44 -2.75 2.00 1.25
N THR A 45 -4.00 1.61 1.56
CA THR A 45 -5.05 1.42 0.55
C THR A 45 -6.20 2.43 0.63
N THR A 46 -6.24 3.27 1.66
CA THR A 46 -7.28 4.32 1.81
C THR A 46 -6.70 5.71 1.59
N TRP A 47 -7.50 6.59 0.97
CA TRP A 47 -7.14 8.01 0.78
C TRP A 47 -6.60 8.67 2.05
N ARG A 48 -7.28 8.50 3.19
CA ARG A 48 -6.86 9.09 4.47
C ARG A 48 -5.42 8.74 4.86
N HIS A 49 -5.02 7.48 4.68
CA HIS A 49 -3.66 7.04 5.00
C HIS A 49 -2.66 7.50 3.94
N CYS A 50 -2.99 7.38 2.66
CA CYS A 50 -2.12 7.86 1.57
C CYS A 50 -1.82 9.35 1.70
N HIS A 51 -2.86 10.16 1.94
CA HIS A 51 -2.74 11.61 2.12
C HIS A 51 -1.86 11.96 3.32
N LYS A 52 -2.12 11.32 4.47
CA LYS A 52 -1.32 11.55 5.68
C LYS A 52 0.16 11.21 5.47
N ILE A 53 0.45 10.10 4.79
CA ILE A 53 1.83 9.71 4.46
C ILE A 53 2.48 10.71 3.50
N ALA A 54 1.73 11.17 2.48
CA ALA A 54 2.24 12.10 1.47
C ALA A 54 2.55 13.50 2.02
N GLU A 55 1.81 13.96 3.04
CA GLU A 55 2.05 15.25 3.71
C GLU A 55 3.17 15.20 4.76
N ASP A 56 3.50 14.02 5.27
CA ASP A 56 4.50 13.82 6.32
C ASP A 56 5.91 13.64 5.75
N ALA A 57 6.45 14.72 5.20
CA ALA A 57 7.80 14.74 4.61
C ALA A 57 8.94 14.56 5.64
N GLU A 58 8.65 14.71 6.93
CA GLU A 58 9.62 14.49 8.01
C GLU A 58 9.94 13.00 8.13
N HIS A 59 8.92 12.15 8.13
CA HIS A 59 9.04 10.70 8.31
C HIS A 59 9.03 9.92 6.99
N PHE A 60 8.38 10.45 5.94
CA PHE A 60 8.25 9.80 4.63
C PHE A 60 8.78 10.71 3.52
N ARG A 61 10.01 10.43 3.08
CA ARG A 61 10.66 11.21 2.02
C ARG A 61 10.47 10.53 0.67
N GLY A 62 9.83 11.24 -0.26
CA GLY A 62 9.84 10.88 -1.68
C GLY A 62 11.14 11.35 -2.36
N ALA A 63 11.49 10.74 -3.50
CA ALA A 63 12.63 11.18 -4.33
C ALA A 63 12.46 12.62 -4.87
N CYS A 64 11.21 13.08 -5.03
CA CYS A 64 10.82 14.47 -5.24
C CYS A 64 9.80 14.85 -4.17
N ALA A 65 9.97 16.01 -3.52
CA ALA A 65 9.04 16.52 -2.52
C ALA A 65 8.43 17.86 -3.01
N PRO A 66 7.08 17.98 -3.10
CA PRO A 66 6.10 16.91 -2.92
C PRO A 66 6.18 15.86 -4.07
N PRO A 67 5.82 14.59 -3.81
CA PRO A 67 5.82 13.54 -4.83
C PRO A 67 4.62 13.72 -5.76
N THR A 68 4.66 14.76 -6.59
CA THR A 68 3.78 14.84 -7.75
C THR A 68 4.30 13.79 -8.73
N ILE A 69 3.49 12.80 -9.08
CA ILE A 69 3.76 11.92 -10.23
C ILE A 69 3.62 12.79 -11.48
N ALA A 70 4.64 13.58 -11.76
CA ALA A 70 4.72 14.48 -12.90
C ALA A 70 5.95 14.11 -13.76
N TYR A 71 6.27 12.81 -13.85
CA TYR A 71 7.51 12.25 -14.40
C TYR A 71 8.67 12.32 -13.40
N CYS A 72 9.20 11.16 -13.01
CA CYS A 72 10.62 11.06 -12.66
C CYS A 72 11.47 11.46 -13.87
#